data_AF-A0A431NW69-F1
#
_entry.id   AF-A0A431NW69-F1
#
_cell.length_a   1.000
_cell.length_b   1.000
_cell.length_c   1.000
_cell.angle_alpha   90.00
_cell.angle_beta   90.00
_cell.angle_gamma   90.00
#
_symmetry.space_group_name_H-M   'P 1'
#
loop_
_entity.id
_entity.type
_entity.pdbx_description
1 polymer ?
#
loop_
_entity_poly.entity_id
_entity_poly.type
_entity_poly.pdbx_seq_one_letter_code
_entity_poly.pdbx_strand_id
1 'polypeptide(L)'
;MIKALNKRVKSQTKATVHFSIEALKAARTRAGWTQEQLTLFTGWSNITIQRAEAGVPVSVRAAMAICDALNTKLQVKVTLEDLRQKDDGSSLIYRTPAGDRFEKTGNLWIEYKNGKASAAFDEFDRDDVFIYMACRKRRGPGDRKMYVRIPIRGGDVQWTYENPLEWEAFVRVKPAD
;
A
#
# COMPACT_ATOMS: atom_id res chain seq x y z
N MET A 1 40.47 -16.63 7.21
CA MET A 1 39.60 -16.51 6.02
C MET A 1 38.18 -16.86 6.44
N ILE A 2 37.29 -15.86 6.42
CA ILE A 2 35.82 -15.84 6.48
C ILE A 2 35.11 -16.71 7.55
N LYS A 3 34.66 -16.05 8.63
CA LYS A 3 33.50 -16.49 9.43
C LYS A 3 32.27 -15.65 9.05
N ALA A 4 31.15 -16.35 8.99
CA ALA A 4 29.83 -15.96 8.51
C ALA A 4 29.31 -14.61 9.03
N LEU A 5 28.65 -13.86 8.14
CA LEU A 5 27.73 -12.78 8.49
C LEU A 5 26.34 -13.12 7.96
N ASN A 6 25.71 -14.09 8.62
CA ASN A 6 24.28 -14.35 8.49
C ASN A 6 23.54 -13.45 9.48
N LYS A 7 23.17 -12.25 9.05
CA LYS A 7 22.05 -11.51 9.64
C LYS A 7 21.06 -11.21 8.53
N ARG A 8 19.95 -11.96 8.50
CA ARG A 8 18.75 -11.64 7.74
C ARG A 8 18.32 -10.22 8.11
N VAL A 9 18.51 -9.27 7.21
CA VAL A 9 17.90 -7.95 7.34
C VAL A 9 16.71 -7.92 6.40
N LYS A 10 15.51 -8.07 6.98
CA LYS A 10 14.24 -7.79 6.29
C LYS A 10 14.19 -6.28 6.04
N SER A 11 14.13 -5.86 4.79
CA SER A 11 14.10 -4.46 4.38
C SER A 11 12.81 -4.23 3.59
N GLN A 12 11.84 -3.56 4.23
CA GLN A 12 10.59 -3.09 3.63
C GLN A 12 10.64 -1.57 3.59
N THR A 13 10.35 -0.96 2.43
CA THR A 13 9.92 0.45 2.38
C THR A 13 8.64 0.56 3.20
N LYS A 14 8.68 1.12 4.42
CA LYS A 14 7.51 1.09 5.30
C LYS A 14 6.66 2.33 5.09
N ALA A 15 5.65 2.22 4.23
CA ALA A 15 4.57 3.19 4.23
C ALA A 15 3.79 3.07 5.54
N THR A 16 3.69 4.17 6.27
CA THR A 16 2.88 4.25 7.48
C THR A 16 1.78 5.27 7.33
N VAL A 17 0.71 5.06 8.08
CA VAL A 17 -0.53 5.83 8.01
C VAL A 17 -0.81 6.38 9.40
N HIS A 18 -1.07 7.68 9.46
CA HIS A 18 -1.54 8.39 10.63
C HIS A 18 -3.02 8.69 10.47
N PHE A 19 -3.81 8.21 11.44
CA PHE A 19 -5.20 8.57 11.56
C PHE A 19 -5.36 9.90 12.31
N SER A 20 -6.41 10.64 11.99
CA SER A 20 -6.95 11.62 12.92
C SER A 20 -7.53 10.87 14.13
N ILE A 21 -6.97 11.14 15.31
CA ILE A 21 -7.34 10.50 16.59
C ILE A 21 -8.84 10.59 16.82
N GLU A 22 -9.38 11.81 16.72
CA GLU A 22 -10.80 12.09 16.95
C GLU A 22 -11.68 11.39 15.90
N ALA A 23 -11.28 11.44 14.62
CA ALA A 23 -12.08 10.86 13.56
C ALA A 23 -12.16 9.32 13.65
N LEU A 24 -11.05 8.67 14.00
CA LEU A 24 -11.02 7.21 14.14
C LEU A 24 -11.82 6.73 15.34
N LYS A 25 -11.64 7.35 16.52
CA LYS A 25 -12.42 7.02 17.72
C LYS A 25 -13.91 7.25 17.49
N ALA A 26 -14.28 8.37 16.88
CA ALA A 26 -15.67 8.66 16.54
C ALA A 26 -16.25 7.64 15.55
N ALA A 27 -15.48 7.20 14.55
CA ALA A 27 -15.92 6.15 13.64
C ALA A 27 -16.16 4.81 14.35
N ARG A 28 -15.24 4.40 15.24
CA ARG A 28 -15.42 3.17 16.01
C ARG A 28 -16.65 3.24 16.92
N THR A 29 -16.84 4.34 17.64
CA THR A 29 -18.02 4.53 18.50
C THR A 29 -19.32 4.54 17.70
N ARG A 30 -19.35 5.16 16.52
CA ARG A 30 -20.53 5.12 15.62
C ARG A 30 -20.85 3.72 15.09
N ALA A 31 -19.82 2.91 14.84
CA ALA A 31 -20.00 1.49 14.50
C ALA A 31 -20.47 0.64 15.70
N GLY A 32 -20.46 1.18 16.91
CA GLY A 32 -20.82 0.46 18.14
C GLY A 32 -19.78 -0.58 18.55
N TRP A 33 -18.53 -0.44 18.11
CA TRP A 33 -17.49 -1.46 18.31
C TRP A 33 -16.55 -1.11 19.46
N THR A 34 -16.14 -2.13 20.19
CA THR A 34 -14.98 -2.09 21.10
C THR A 34 -13.67 -2.26 20.33
N GLN A 35 -12.54 -1.95 20.95
CA GLN A 35 -11.23 -2.21 20.33
C GLN A 35 -11.01 -3.72 20.14
N GLU A 36 -11.52 -4.54 21.06
CA GLU A 36 -11.46 -6.01 21.00
C GLU A 36 -12.24 -6.57 19.81
N GLN A 37 -13.46 -6.07 19.57
CA GLN A 37 -14.25 -6.45 18.40
C GLN A 37 -13.56 -6.03 17.10
N LEU A 38 -12.97 -4.84 17.07
CA LEU A 38 -12.20 -4.38 15.92
C LEU A 38 -10.96 -5.25 15.67
N THR A 39 -10.27 -5.68 16.73
CA THR A 39 -9.17 -6.65 16.64
C THR A 39 -9.65 -8.00 16.08
N LEU A 40 -10.77 -8.53 16.58
CA LEU A 40 -11.32 -9.80 16.11
C LEU A 40 -11.65 -9.75 14.61
N PHE A 41 -12.29 -8.66 14.17
CA PHE A 41 -12.74 -8.52 12.79
C PHE A 41 -11.59 -8.23 11.82
N THR A 42 -10.65 -7.37 12.21
CA THR A 42 -9.54 -6.97 11.33
C THR A 42 -8.37 -7.94 11.34
N GLY A 43 -8.30 -8.83 12.34
CA GLY A 43 -7.17 -9.74 12.58
C GLY A 43 -5.91 -9.04 13.09
N TRP A 44 -5.96 -7.73 13.34
CA TRP A 44 -4.81 -6.96 13.86
C TRP A 44 -4.82 -6.91 15.38
N SER A 45 -3.63 -7.01 15.97
CA SER A 45 -3.46 -7.01 17.44
C SER A 45 -4.09 -5.77 18.08
N ASN A 46 -4.60 -5.91 19.31
CA ASN A 46 -5.17 -4.80 20.08
C ASN A 46 -4.16 -3.65 20.23
N ILE A 47 -2.86 -3.96 20.38
CA ILE A 47 -1.78 -2.96 20.39
C ILE A 47 -1.75 -2.13 19.10
N THR A 48 -1.95 -2.75 17.93
CA THR A 48 -2.02 -2.04 16.64
C THR A 48 -3.21 -1.08 16.60
N ILE A 49 -4.37 -1.51 17.09
CA ILE A 49 -5.59 -0.69 17.17
C ILE A 49 -5.39 0.49 18.13
N GLN A 50 -4.86 0.24 19.33
CA GLN A 50 -4.56 1.28 20.31
C GLN A 50 -3.57 2.31 19.77
N ARG A 51 -2.52 1.86 19.07
CA ARG A 51 -1.57 2.76 18.40
C ARG A 51 -2.27 3.63 17.36
N ALA A 52 -3.13 3.05 16.52
CA ALA A 52 -3.89 3.81 15.53
C ALA A 52 -4.78 4.87 16.20
N GLU A 53 -5.50 4.52 17.27
CA GLU A 53 -6.36 5.46 18.03
C GLU A 53 -5.57 6.49 18.86
N ALA A 54 -4.29 6.25 19.10
CA ALA A 54 -3.37 7.21 19.72
C ALA A 54 -2.65 8.09 18.67
N GLY A 55 -2.98 7.98 17.38
CA GLY A 55 -2.34 8.75 16.31
C GLY A 55 -0.91 8.26 15.98
N VAL A 56 -0.49 7.14 16.55
CA VAL A 56 0.79 6.52 16.26
C VAL A 56 0.71 5.85 14.89
N PRO A 57 1.70 6.05 14.00
CA PRO A 57 1.68 5.49 12.67
C PRO A 57 1.56 3.95 12.67
N VAL A 58 0.68 3.45 11.82
CA VAL A 58 0.47 2.02 11.54
C VAL A 58 0.75 1.70 10.07
N SER A 59 0.92 0.44 9.68
CA SER A 59 1.09 0.09 8.27
C SER A 59 -0.15 0.44 7.44
N VAL A 60 0.02 0.74 6.15
CA VAL A 60 -1.10 0.95 5.21
C VAL A 60 -2.12 -0.19 5.26
N ARG A 61 -1.66 -1.44 5.31
CA ARG A 61 -2.52 -2.63 5.43
C ARG A 61 -3.41 -2.62 6.68
N ALA A 62 -2.84 -2.20 7.81
CA ALA A 62 -3.61 -2.07 9.06
C ALA A 62 -4.63 -0.94 8.94
N ALA A 63 -4.24 0.18 8.33
CA ALA A 63 -5.16 1.29 8.14
C ALA A 63 -6.33 0.93 7.21
N MET A 64 -6.07 0.23 6.10
CA MET A 64 -7.10 -0.27 5.19
C MET A 64 -8.07 -1.19 5.93
N ALA A 65 -7.56 -2.21 6.63
CA ALA A 65 -8.40 -3.14 7.38
C ALA A 65 -9.27 -2.45 8.44
N ILE A 66 -8.71 -1.49 9.17
CA ILE A 66 -9.45 -0.70 10.17
C ILE A 66 -10.57 0.10 9.50
N CYS A 67 -10.27 0.81 8.42
CA CYS A 67 -11.27 1.61 7.71
C CYS A 67 -12.37 0.73 7.08
N ASP A 68 -12.01 -0.40 6.48
CA ASP A 68 -12.95 -1.37 5.88
C ASP A 68 -13.89 -1.93 6.96
N ALA A 69 -13.33 -2.36 8.09
CA ALA A 69 -14.09 -2.89 9.22
C ALA A 69 -15.09 -1.88 9.80
N LEU A 70 -14.68 -0.62 9.87
CA LEU A 70 -15.52 0.48 10.35
C LEU A 70 -16.42 1.07 9.24
N ASN A 71 -16.37 0.51 8.02
CA ASN A 71 -17.08 0.98 6.84
C ASN A 71 -17.00 2.50 6.65
N THR A 72 -15.78 3.06 6.77
CA THR A 72 -15.56 4.52 6.86
C THR A 72 -14.39 4.98 6.00
N LYS A 73 -14.61 6.06 5.26
CA LYS A 73 -13.58 6.74 4.46
C LYS A 73 -12.89 7.81 5.29
N LEU A 74 -11.99 7.40 6.18
CA LEU A 74 -11.22 8.34 6.99
C LEU A 74 -10.11 8.99 6.17
N GLN A 75 -9.97 10.30 6.29
CA GLN A 75 -8.76 10.97 5.82
C GLN A 75 -7.59 10.54 6.67
N VAL A 76 -6.50 10.18 6.01
CA VAL A 76 -5.27 9.75 6.69
C VAL A 76 -4.08 10.46 6.08
N LYS A 77 -3.03 10.63 6.88
CA LYS A 77 -1.74 11.09 6.38
C LYS A 77 -0.84 9.89 6.18
N VAL A 78 -0.33 9.70 4.97
CA VAL A 78 0.60 8.60 4.67
C VAL A 78 2.03 9.14 4.65
N THR A 79 2.87 8.59 5.52
CA THR A 79 4.30 8.88 5.56
C THR A 79 5.05 7.72 4.92
N LEU A 80 5.84 8.02 3.88
CA LEU A 80 6.80 7.06 3.33
C LEU A 80 8.14 7.33 4.01
N GLU A 81 8.61 6.41 4.84
CA GLU A 81 10.00 6.42 5.26
C GLU A 81 10.85 5.76 4.16
N ASP A 82 11.86 6.50 3.68
CA ASP A 82 12.85 6.04 2.71
C ASP A 82 13.77 4.99 3.38
N LEU A 83 13.24 3.79 3.59
CA LEU A 83 14.07 2.65 3.93
C LEU A 83 14.65 2.13 2.61
N ARG A 84 15.91 2.48 2.36
CA ARG A 84 16.73 1.97 1.23
C ARG A 84 16.51 0.46 1.09
N GLN A 85 15.64 0.12 0.15
CA GLN A 85 15.23 -1.24 -0.11
C GLN A 85 16.36 -1.89 -0.91
N LYS A 86 16.93 -3.00 -0.40
CA LYS A 86 17.91 -3.76 -1.17
C LYS A 86 17.17 -4.31 -2.38
N ASP A 87 17.70 -4.03 -3.57
CA ASP A 87 17.22 -4.62 -4.82
C ASP A 87 17.08 -6.14 -4.63
N ASP A 88 15.86 -6.65 -4.77
CA ASP A 88 15.58 -8.08 -4.63
C ASP A 88 15.94 -8.88 -5.91
N GLY A 89 16.41 -8.18 -6.95
CA GLY A 89 16.79 -8.75 -8.24
C GLY A 89 15.62 -9.34 -9.01
N SER A 90 14.39 -9.21 -8.52
CA SER A 90 13.22 -9.77 -9.18
C SER A 90 12.81 -8.89 -10.34
N SER A 91 12.39 -9.56 -11.42
CA SER A 91 11.74 -8.93 -12.56
C SER A 91 10.33 -9.49 -12.67
N LEU A 92 9.36 -8.60 -12.76
CA LEU A 92 7.95 -8.93 -12.92
C LEU A 92 7.38 -8.06 -14.03
N ILE A 93 6.53 -8.63 -14.87
CA ILE A 93 5.85 -7.89 -15.92
C ILE A 93 4.36 -8.18 -15.84
N TYR A 94 3.55 -7.13 -15.89
CA TYR A 94 2.10 -7.20 -15.99
C TYR A 94 1.67 -6.48 -17.25
N ARG A 95 0.84 -7.10 -18.09
CA ARG A 95 0.42 -6.56 -19.38
C ARG A 95 -1.07 -6.29 -19.42
N THR A 96 -1.44 -5.18 -20.06
CA THR A 96 -2.82 -4.89 -20.44
C THR A 96 -3.15 -5.61 -21.77
N PRO A 97 -4.44 -5.82 -22.08
CA PRO A 97 -4.85 -6.33 -23.40
C PRO A 97 -4.40 -5.45 -24.58
N ALA A 98 -4.21 -4.14 -24.35
CA ALA A 98 -3.77 -3.18 -25.36
C ALA A 98 -2.26 -3.19 -25.62
N GLY A 99 -1.49 -3.99 -24.86
CA GLY A 99 -0.03 -4.10 -25.01
C GLY A 99 0.80 -3.17 -24.12
N ASP A 100 0.15 -2.26 -23.38
CA ASP A 100 0.77 -1.51 -22.29
C ASP A 100 1.21 -2.45 -21.17
N ARG A 101 2.19 -2.03 -20.34
CA ARG A 101 2.71 -2.90 -19.27
C ARG A 101 3.19 -2.15 -18.04
N PHE A 102 3.18 -2.84 -16.92
CA PHE A 102 3.94 -2.49 -15.72
C PHE A 102 5.11 -3.47 -15.61
N GLU A 103 6.31 -2.94 -15.42
CA GLU A 103 7.53 -3.73 -15.37
C GLU A 103 8.30 -3.37 -14.10
N LYS A 104 8.67 -4.39 -13.33
CA LYS A 104 9.50 -4.29 -12.14
C LYS A 104 10.94 -4.61 -12.50
N THR A 105 11.84 -3.73 -12.09
CA THR A 105 13.29 -3.99 -12.06
C THR A 105 13.79 -3.66 -10.67
N GLY A 106 14.08 -4.70 -9.89
CA GLY A 106 14.38 -4.54 -8.47
C GLY A 106 13.17 -3.99 -7.73
N ASN A 107 13.30 -2.83 -7.08
CA ASN A 107 12.18 -2.22 -6.34
C ASN A 107 11.46 -1.10 -7.12
N LEU A 108 11.94 -0.79 -8.32
CA LEU A 108 11.35 0.21 -9.19
C LEU A 108 10.33 -0.44 -10.12
N TRP A 109 9.12 0.12 -10.12
CA TRP A 109 8.09 -0.22 -11.09
C TRP A 109 7.96 0.90 -12.12
N ILE A 110 7.87 0.52 -13.38
CA ILE A 110 7.68 1.45 -14.50
C ILE A 110 6.42 1.06 -15.26
N GLU A 111 5.50 2.01 -15.43
CA GLU A 111 4.39 1.91 -16.37
C GLU A 111 4.88 2.32 -17.75
N TYR A 112 4.71 1.46 -18.74
CA TYR A 112 4.95 1.73 -20.16
C TYR A 112 3.62 1.85 -20.89
N LYS A 113 3.43 2.96 -21.60
CA LYS A 113 2.31 3.18 -22.51
C LYS A 113 2.81 3.38 -23.93
N ASN A 114 2.24 2.65 -24.89
CA ASN A 114 2.69 2.68 -26.29
C ASN A 114 4.22 2.52 -26.42
N GLY A 115 4.80 1.61 -25.63
CA GLY A 115 6.24 1.33 -25.61
C GLY A 115 7.12 2.37 -24.90
N LYS A 116 6.56 3.46 -24.37
CA LYS A 116 7.31 4.54 -23.69
C LYS A 116 7.04 4.55 -22.19
N ALA A 117 8.07 4.81 -21.38
CA ALA A 117 7.92 4.97 -19.94
C ALA A 117 7.01 6.18 -19.63
N SER A 118 5.92 5.95 -18.91
CA SER A 118 4.88 6.92 -18.59
C SER A 118 4.84 7.32 -17.11
N ALA A 119 5.14 6.39 -16.21
CA ALA A 119 5.21 6.66 -14.78
C ALA A 119 6.17 5.69 -14.07
N ALA A 120 6.67 6.13 -12.91
CA ALA A 120 7.57 5.37 -12.05
C ALA A 120 6.99 5.29 -10.63
N PHE A 121 7.09 4.12 -10.02
CA PHE A 121 6.53 3.82 -8.71
C PHE A 121 7.52 3.07 -7.82
N ASP A 122 7.43 3.31 -6.52
CA ASP A 122 8.15 2.57 -5.49
C ASP A 122 7.21 1.56 -4.83
N GLU A 123 7.57 0.27 -4.84
CA GLU A 123 6.86 -0.75 -4.07
C GLU A 123 7.09 -0.55 -2.57
N PHE A 124 6.00 -0.48 -1.81
CA PHE A 124 6.07 -0.30 -0.35
C PHE A 124 5.39 -1.41 0.44
N ASP A 125 4.50 -2.18 -0.18
CA ASP A 125 3.89 -3.33 0.49
C ASP A 125 3.43 -4.36 -0.53
N ARG A 126 3.19 -5.58 -0.06
CA ARG A 126 2.65 -6.68 -0.85
C ARG A 126 1.95 -7.67 0.05
N ASP A 127 0.76 -8.10 -0.32
CA ASP A 127 0.06 -9.24 0.29
C ASP A 127 -0.11 -10.39 -0.71
N ASP A 128 -1.05 -11.31 -0.44
CA ASP A 128 -1.35 -12.45 -1.31
C ASP A 128 -2.25 -12.09 -2.52
N VAL A 129 -2.81 -10.88 -2.52
CA VAL A 129 -3.76 -10.40 -3.52
C VAL A 129 -3.16 -9.27 -4.36
N PHE A 130 -2.44 -8.32 -3.76
CA PHE A 130 -1.99 -7.07 -4.36
C PHE A 130 -0.53 -6.73 -4.05
N ILE A 131 0.09 -6.04 -5.01
CA ILE A 131 1.36 -5.32 -4.87
C ILE A 131 1.03 -3.83 -4.74
N TYR A 132 1.48 -3.17 -3.68
CA TYR A 132 1.19 -1.77 -3.38
C TYR A 132 2.38 -0.87 -3.66
N MET A 133 2.14 0.21 -4.40
CA MET A 133 3.18 1.10 -4.88
C MET A 133 2.77 2.58 -4.78
N ALA A 134 3.75 3.45 -4.61
CA ALA A 134 3.56 4.90 -4.57
C ALA A 134 4.17 5.55 -5.81
N CYS A 135 3.43 6.46 -6.47
CA CYS A 135 3.94 7.17 -7.64
C CYS A 135 5.00 8.20 -7.23
N ARG A 136 6.16 8.16 -7.89
CA ARG A 136 7.27 9.09 -7.59
C ARG A 136 6.92 10.53 -7.93
N LYS A 137 6.38 10.76 -9.13
CA LYS A 137 6.20 12.10 -9.72
C LYS A 137 4.77 12.62 -9.69
N ARG A 138 3.75 11.77 -9.80
CA ARG A 138 2.36 12.25 -9.87
C ARG A 138 1.89 12.65 -8.47
N ARG A 139 1.25 13.82 -8.40
CA ARG A 139 0.67 14.43 -7.20
C ARG A 139 -0.76 14.85 -7.49
N GLY A 140 -1.65 14.63 -6.54
CA GLY A 140 -3.04 15.07 -6.62
C GLY A 140 -3.25 16.47 -6.07
N PRO A 141 -4.51 16.92 -5.98
CA PRO A 141 -4.87 18.15 -5.28
C PRO A 141 -4.28 18.18 -3.86
N GLY A 142 -3.60 19.27 -3.51
CA GLY A 142 -2.95 19.42 -2.21
C GLY A 142 -1.66 18.61 -2.03
N ASP A 143 -0.93 18.32 -3.12
CA ASP A 143 0.34 17.58 -3.14
C ASP A 143 0.23 16.13 -2.62
N ARG A 144 -0.97 15.55 -2.66
CA ARG A 144 -1.22 14.20 -2.19
C ARG A 144 -0.50 13.17 -3.05
N LYS A 145 0.16 12.20 -2.42
CA LYS A 145 0.77 11.08 -3.15
C LYS A 145 -0.31 10.21 -3.80
N MET A 146 -0.04 9.80 -5.05
CA MET A 146 -0.86 8.82 -5.75
C MET A 146 -0.35 7.41 -5.39
N TYR A 147 -1.25 6.55 -4.95
CA TYR A 147 -0.99 5.14 -4.69
C TYR A 147 -1.61 4.29 -5.80
N VAL A 148 -0.94 3.19 -6.12
CA VAL A 148 -1.39 2.20 -7.11
C VAL A 148 -1.22 0.82 -6.51
N ARG A 149 -2.17 -0.08 -6.77
CA ARG A 149 -2.04 -1.50 -6.45
C ARG A 149 -2.28 -2.38 -7.68
N ILE A 150 -1.42 -3.37 -7.88
CA ILE A 150 -1.52 -4.34 -8.98
C ILE A 150 -1.97 -5.69 -8.40
N PRO A 151 -3.03 -6.33 -8.91
CA PRO A 151 -3.45 -7.64 -8.46
C PRO A 151 -2.46 -8.72 -8.91
N ILE A 152 -1.93 -9.52 -7.97
CA ILE A 152 -0.87 -10.51 -8.20
C ILE A 152 -1.28 -11.56 -9.22
N ARG A 153 -2.55 -11.99 -9.21
CA ARG A 153 -3.09 -12.99 -10.15
C ARG A 153 -3.70 -12.36 -11.41
N GLY A 154 -3.51 -11.06 -11.63
CA GLY A 154 -4.21 -10.30 -12.65
C GLY A 154 -5.61 -9.86 -12.22
N GLY A 155 -6.20 -8.94 -12.98
CA GLY A 155 -7.41 -8.21 -12.61
C GLY A 155 -7.23 -6.71 -12.83
N ASP A 156 -8.03 -5.91 -12.14
CA ASP A 156 -7.97 -4.46 -12.29
C ASP A 156 -6.87 -3.86 -11.39
N VAL A 157 -5.92 -3.18 -12.02
CA VAL A 157 -5.04 -2.23 -11.34
C VAL A 157 -5.92 -1.14 -10.78
N GLN A 158 -5.68 -0.78 -9.53
CA GLN A 158 -6.44 0.23 -8.84
C GLN A 158 -5.53 1.35 -8.34
N TRP A 159 -6.08 2.54 -8.22
CA TRP A 159 -5.33 3.71 -7.75
C TRP A 159 -6.15 4.54 -6.78
N THR A 160 -5.48 5.35 -5.98
CA THR A 160 -6.11 6.31 -5.08
C THR A 160 -5.14 7.44 -4.72
N TYR A 161 -5.65 8.53 -4.12
CA TYR A 161 -4.84 9.50 -3.39
C TYR A 161 -4.75 9.10 -1.91
N GLU A 162 -4.38 9.98 -0.97
CA GLU A 162 -4.22 9.68 0.47
C GLU A 162 -5.53 9.30 1.22
N ASN A 163 -6.35 8.43 0.63
CA ASN A 163 -7.50 7.78 1.24
C ASN A 163 -7.42 6.26 0.98
N PRO A 164 -7.15 5.43 2.00
CA PRO A 164 -6.91 4.00 1.83
C PRO A 164 -8.15 3.20 1.42
N LEU A 165 -9.34 3.81 1.36
CA LEU A 165 -10.59 3.15 0.95
C LEU A 165 -11.16 3.57 -0.41
N GLU A 166 -10.60 4.58 -1.07
CA GLU A 166 -11.13 5.07 -2.35
C GLU A 166 -10.30 4.58 -3.53
N TRP A 167 -10.25 3.25 -3.68
CA TRP A 167 -9.55 2.62 -4.78
C TRP A 167 -10.43 2.63 -6.03
N GLU A 168 -9.98 3.35 -7.06
CA GLU A 168 -10.62 3.42 -8.35
C GLU A 168 -9.96 2.44 -9.32
N ALA A 169 -10.75 1.69 -10.08
CA ALA A 169 -10.24 0.83 -11.13
C ALA A 169 -9.62 1.70 -12.25
N PHE A 170 -8.44 1.30 -12.71
CA PHE A 170 -7.69 2.01 -13.74
C PHE A 170 -7.60 1.22 -15.04
N VAL A 171 -6.98 0.03 -14.97
CA VAL A 171 -6.75 -0.80 -16.16
C VAL A 171 -6.62 -2.26 -15.78
N ARG A 172 -7.16 -3.14 -16.60
CA ARG A 172 -7.02 -4.58 -16.41
C ARG A 172 -5.66 -5.08 -16.87
N VAL A 173 -5.02 -5.90 -16.04
CA VAL A 173 -3.72 -6.51 -16.32
C VAL A 173 -3.72 -8.02 -16.04
N LYS A 174 -2.75 -8.71 -16.62
CA LYS A 174 -2.37 -10.07 -16.24
C LYS A 174 -0.84 -10.15 -16.09
N PRO A 175 -0.30 -11.03 -15.22
CA PRO A 175 1.11 -11.38 -15.26
C PRO A 175 1.51 -11.82 -16.68
N ALA A 176 2.67 -11.39 -17.15
CA ALA A 176 3.31 -12.01 -18.29
C ALA A 176 4.01 -13.28 -17.81
N ASP A 177 3.85 -14.35 -18.58
CA ASP A 177 4.59 -15.61 -18.40
C ASP A 177 6.09 -15.42 -18.61
#